data_AF-A0A956G3A6-F1
#
_entry.id   AF-A0A956G3A6-F1
#
_cell.length_a   1.000
_cell.length_b   1.000
_cell.length_c   1.000
_cell.angle_alpha   90.00
_cell.angle_beta   90.00
_cell.angle_gamma   90.00
#
_symmetry.space_group_name_H-M   'P 1'
#
loop_
_entity.id
_entity.type
_entity.pdbx_description
1 polymer ?
#
loop_
_entity_poly.entity_id
_entity_poly.type
_entity_poly.pdbx_seq_one_letter_code
_entity_poly.pdbx_strand_id
1 'polypeptide(L)'
;MPPSASSSRSAPAVRDDAPAPAPAPALASDDLVAAARAGDVQAWAQLYQEHFDRVYRRLCFMVGRSTDAEDLTQETFARAVVGLAGFDGRSSFATWVRGIATNVARNFLRAKDTRRRAEERLAEL
;
A
#
# COMPACT_ATOMS: atom_id res chain seq x y z
N MET A 1 -2.66 -49.37 -26.60
CA MET A 1 -3.49 -48.14 -26.64
C MET A 1 -4.53 -48.23 -25.53
N PRO A 2 -4.87 -47.15 -24.80
CA PRO A 2 -4.17 -45.87 -24.62
C PRO A 2 -3.73 -45.60 -23.15
N PRO A 3 -2.71 -44.76 -22.93
CA PRO A 3 -2.46 -44.03 -21.68
C PRO A 3 -3.11 -42.63 -21.74
N SER A 4 -3.90 -42.28 -20.71
CA SER A 4 -4.52 -40.95 -20.55
C SER A 4 -4.86 -40.79 -19.06
N ALA A 5 -4.67 -39.66 -18.38
CA ALA A 5 -4.20 -38.37 -18.81
C ALA A 5 -3.65 -37.63 -17.57
N SER A 6 -2.61 -36.82 -17.81
CA SER A 6 -2.26 -35.68 -17.00
C SER A 6 -3.50 -34.80 -16.78
N SER A 7 -3.79 -34.43 -15.55
CA SER A 7 -4.72 -33.33 -15.25
C SER A 7 -4.00 -32.31 -14.40
N SER A 8 -3.19 -31.50 -15.08
CA SER A 8 -2.94 -30.12 -14.69
C SER A 8 -4.29 -29.42 -14.52
N ARG A 9 -4.75 -29.20 -13.29
CA ARG A 9 -5.75 -28.16 -13.04
C ARG A 9 -5.04 -26.82 -13.11
N SER A 10 -5.08 -26.23 -14.29
CA SER A 10 -4.84 -24.80 -14.48
C SER A 10 -5.90 -24.05 -13.69
N ALA A 11 -5.49 -23.26 -12.70
CA ALA A 11 -6.37 -22.32 -12.02
C ALA A 11 -6.83 -21.24 -13.02
N PRO A 12 -8.07 -20.73 -12.92
CA PRO A 12 -8.58 -19.73 -13.85
C PRO A 12 -7.90 -18.38 -13.60
N ALA A 13 -7.33 -17.82 -14.66
CA ALA A 13 -6.88 -16.44 -14.68
C ALA A 13 -8.13 -15.54 -14.54
N VAL A 14 -8.31 -14.94 -13.37
CA VAL A 14 -9.25 -13.83 -13.17
C VAL A 14 -8.72 -12.68 -14.02
N ARG A 15 -9.34 -12.45 -15.17
CA ARG A 15 -9.15 -11.23 -15.94
C ARG A 15 -9.95 -10.16 -15.22
N ASP A 16 -9.28 -9.35 -14.40
CA ASP A 16 -9.77 -8.05 -13.95
C ASP A 16 -9.82 -7.10 -15.15
N ASP A 17 -10.75 -7.34 -16.07
CA ASP A 17 -11.19 -6.36 -17.07
C ASP A 17 -12.36 -5.56 -16.49
N ALA A 18 -12.16 -5.01 -15.30
CA ALA A 18 -13.06 -3.98 -14.78
C ALA A 18 -12.79 -2.73 -15.62
N PRO A 19 -13.82 -2.13 -16.26
CA PRO A 19 -13.62 -0.89 -17.00
C PRO A 19 -13.00 0.12 -16.04
N ALA A 20 -11.89 0.74 -16.46
CA ALA A 20 -11.30 1.86 -15.73
C ALA A 20 -12.44 2.82 -15.38
N PRO A 21 -12.66 3.14 -14.09
CA PRO A 21 -13.76 4.01 -13.72
C PRO A 21 -13.61 5.30 -14.54
N ALA A 22 -14.69 5.67 -15.24
CA ALA A 22 -14.75 6.92 -15.98
C ALA A 22 -14.20 8.04 -15.09
N PRO A 23 -13.42 9.00 -15.62
CA PRO A 23 -12.83 10.04 -14.79
C PRO A 23 -13.95 10.78 -14.07
N ALA A 24 -14.10 10.49 -12.77
CA ALA A 24 -14.97 11.25 -11.89
C ALA A 24 -14.54 12.73 -12.02
N PRO A 25 -15.48 13.69 -11.90
CA PRO A 25 -15.11 15.10 -11.92
C PRO A 25 -13.99 15.31 -10.90
N ALA A 26 -12.88 15.92 -11.33
CA ALA A 26 -11.72 16.17 -10.49
C ALA A 26 -12.14 17.16 -9.37
N LEU A 27 -12.66 16.61 -8.27
CA LEU A 27 -12.95 17.36 -7.06
C LEU A 27 -11.65 18.01 -6.57
N ALA A 28 -11.78 19.15 -5.89
CA ALA A 28 -10.65 19.68 -5.16
C ALA A 28 -10.16 18.64 -4.15
N SER A 29 -8.85 18.57 -3.91
CA SER A 29 -8.25 17.56 -3.01
C SER A 29 -8.90 17.54 -1.63
N ASP A 30 -9.39 18.68 -1.14
CA ASP A 30 -10.04 18.79 0.17
C ASP A 30 -11.47 18.20 0.16
N ASP A 31 -12.23 18.39 -0.92
CA ASP A 31 -13.56 17.81 -1.10
C ASP A 31 -13.48 16.28 -1.21
N LEU A 32 -12.45 15.79 -1.90
CA LEU A 32 -12.19 14.35 -2.03
C LEU A 32 -11.86 13.71 -0.67
N VAL A 33 -11.05 14.38 0.14
CA VAL A 33 -10.76 13.95 1.51
C VAL A 33 -12.02 13.96 2.36
N ALA A 34 -12.86 15.00 2.27
CA ALA A 34 -14.10 15.08 3.03
C ALA A 34 -15.07 13.94 2.66
N ALA A 35 -15.23 13.64 1.38
CA ALA A 35 -16.06 12.54 0.90
C ALA A 35 -15.52 11.17 1.37
N ALA A 36 -14.21 10.94 1.23
CA ALA A 36 -13.58 9.70 1.68
C ALA A 36 -13.71 9.52 3.20
N ARG A 37 -13.62 10.60 3.99
CA ARG A 37 -13.90 10.59 5.44
C ARG A 37 -15.33 10.22 5.78
N ALA A 38 -16.29 10.59 4.94
CA ALA A 38 -17.70 10.23 5.08
C ALA A 38 -18.00 8.78 4.64
N GLY A 39 -17.00 8.02 4.18
CA GLY A 39 -17.13 6.63 3.76
C GLY A 39 -17.33 6.43 2.27
N ASP A 40 -17.14 7.47 1.45
CA ASP A 40 -17.17 7.34 -0.01
C ASP A 40 -15.97 6.52 -0.50
N VAL A 41 -16.25 5.29 -0.93
CA VAL A 41 -15.24 4.34 -1.44
C VAL A 41 -14.60 4.82 -2.74
N GLN A 42 -15.34 5.55 -3.60
CA GLN A 42 -14.80 6.10 -4.84
C GLN A 42 -13.85 7.25 -4.56
N ALA A 43 -14.20 8.11 -3.61
CA ALA A 43 -13.31 9.18 -3.17
C ALA A 43 -12.00 8.63 -2.58
N TRP A 44 -12.09 7.57 -1.78
CA TRP A 44 -10.89 6.86 -1.29
C TRP A 44 -10.07 6.24 -2.42
N ALA A 45 -10.71 5.57 -3.38
CA ALA A 45 -10.03 4.96 -4.51
C ALA A 45 -9.26 6.00 -5.33
N GLN A 46 -9.82 7.19 -5.51
CA GLN A 46 -9.15 8.29 -6.19
C GLN A 46 -7.95 8.81 -5.38
N LEU A 47 -8.09 9.03 -4.05
CA LEU A 47 -6.95 9.40 -3.19
C LEU A 47 -5.83 8.36 -3.24
N TYR A 48 -6.18 7.08 -3.24
CA TYR A 48 -5.23 5.99 -3.39
C TYR A 48 -4.48 6.11 -4.72
N GLN A 49 -5.21 6.18 -5.85
CA GLN A 49 -4.62 6.26 -7.19
C GLN A 49 -3.70 7.48 -7.36
N GLU A 50 -4.09 8.64 -6.84
CA GLU A 50 -3.30 9.89 -6.93
C GLU A 50 -2.00 9.84 -6.13
N HIS A 51 -1.92 9.00 -5.09
CA HIS A 51 -0.82 9.01 -4.14
C HIS A 51 0.02 7.73 -4.13
N PHE A 52 -0.49 6.63 -4.66
CA PHE A 52 0.16 5.32 -4.65
C PHE A 52 1.60 5.38 -5.15
N ASP A 53 1.80 5.87 -6.38
CA ASP A 53 3.12 5.93 -7.03
C ASP A 53 4.14 6.71 -6.21
N ARG A 54 3.72 7.83 -5.61
CA ARG A 54 4.61 8.70 -4.83
C ARG A 54 5.01 8.05 -3.50
N VAL A 55 4.06 7.37 -2.85
CA VAL A 55 4.31 6.62 -1.62
C VAL A 55 5.20 5.41 -1.90
N TYR A 56 4.89 4.63 -2.95
CA TYR A 56 5.67 3.47 -3.35
C TYR A 56 7.12 3.84 -3.66
N ARG A 57 7.35 4.86 -4.52
CA ARG A 57 8.71 5.33 -4.85
C ARG A 57 9.49 5.80 -3.62
N ARG A 58 8.82 6.47 -2.68
CA ARG A 58 9.44 6.89 -1.41
C ARG A 58 9.86 5.68 -0.57
N LEU A 59 9.03 4.65 -0.49
CA LEU A 59 9.33 3.43 0.24
C LEU A 59 10.46 2.65 -0.44
N CYS A 60 10.45 2.52 -1.77
CA CYS A 60 11.57 1.96 -2.53
C CYS A 60 12.91 2.64 -2.19
N PHE A 61 12.91 3.98 -2.14
CA PHE A 61 14.10 4.74 -1.74
C PHE A 61 14.55 4.44 -0.30
N MET A 62 13.61 4.23 0.63
CA MET A 62 13.93 4.01 2.04
C MET A 62 14.38 2.58 2.37
N VAL A 63 13.82 1.55 1.72
CA VAL A 63 14.07 0.14 2.08
C VAL A 63 14.86 -0.65 1.05
N GLY A 64 15.04 -0.10 -0.16
CA GLY A 64 15.87 -0.64 -1.23
C GLY A 64 15.30 -1.86 -1.97
N ARG A 65 14.64 -2.78 -1.26
CA ARG A 65 14.02 -3.98 -1.85
C ARG A 65 12.58 -3.69 -2.30
N SER A 66 12.25 -4.00 -3.54
CA SER A 66 10.93 -3.73 -4.13
C SER A 66 9.78 -4.46 -3.43
N THR A 67 9.98 -5.72 -3.03
CA THR A 67 8.97 -6.50 -2.30
C THR A 67 8.68 -5.91 -0.92
N ASP A 68 9.74 -5.51 -0.19
CA ASP A 68 9.58 -4.83 1.09
C ASP A 68 8.82 -3.51 0.90
N ALA A 69 9.10 -2.77 -0.18
CA ALA A 69 8.41 -1.51 -0.46
C ALA A 69 6.93 -1.70 -0.83
N GLU A 70 6.58 -2.78 -1.54
CA GLU A 70 5.20 -3.13 -1.89
C GLU A 70 4.38 -3.42 -0.64
N ASP A 71 4.88 -4.29 0.24
CA ASP A 71 4.23 -4.64 1.50
C ASP A 71 4.02 -3.39 2.37
N LEU A 72 5.05 -2.54 2.49
CA LEU A 72 4.96 -1.31 3.27
C LEU A 72 4.03 -0.27 2.64
N THR A 73 3.85 -0.30 1.32
CA THR A 73 2.88 0.58 0.63
C THR A 73 1.47 0.15 0.98
N GLN A 74 1.17 -1.14 0.90
CA GLN A 74 -0.13 -1.70 1.31
C GLN A 74 -0.43 -1.35 2.78
N GLU A 75 0.52 -1.60 3.68
CA GLU A 75 0.40 -1.26 5.11
C GLU A 75 0.18 0.23 5.33
N THR A 76 0.85 1.10 4.56
CA THR A 76 0.67 2.55 4.63
C THR A 76 -0.77 2.95 4.31
N PHE A 77 -1.34 2.42 3.22
CA PHE A 77 -2.71 2.75 2.82
C PHE A 77 -3.76 2.09 3.71
N ALA A 78 -3.49 0.90 4.24
CA ALA A 78 -4.34 0.27 5.27
C ALA A 78 -4.41 1.13 6.54
N ARG A 79 -3.28 1.70 6.99
CA ARG A 79 -3.28 2.66 8.10
C ARG A 79 -3.96 3.98 7.75
N ALA A 80 -3.77 4.45 6.52
CA ALA A 80 -4.38 5.69 6.07
C ALA A 80 -5.90 5.57 6.02
N VAL A 81 -6.49 4.47 5.51
CA VAL A 81 -7.96 4.32 5.49
C VAL A 81 -8.56 4.30 6.90
N VAL A 82 -7.90 3.62 7.86
CA VAL A 82 -8.33 3.58 9.27
C VAL A 82 -8.15 4.94 9.95
N GLY A 83 -7.04 5.62 9.68
CA GLY A 83 -6.71 6.91 10.28
C GLY A 83 -7.45 8.10 9.68
N LEU A 84 -8.09 7.93 8.52
CA LEU A 84 -8.67 9.04 7.75
C LEU A 84 -9.79 9.76 8.51
N ALA A 85 -10.59 9.03 9.29
CA ALA A 85 -11.65 9.63 10.10
C ALA A 85 -11.12 10.72 11.06
N GLY A 86 -9.93 10.49 11.64
CA GLY A 86 -9.24 11.41 12.55
C GLY A 86 -8.34 12.45 11.88
N PHE A 87 -8.28 12.48 10.55
CA PHE A 87 -7.52 13.49 9.82
C PHE A 87 -8.23 14.85 9.91
N ASP A 88 -7.54 15.84 10.48
CA ASP A 88 -8.09 17.16 10.80
C ASP A 88 -7.75 18.27 9.78
N GLY A 89 -7.08 17.91 8.67
CA GLY A 89 -6.76 18.86 7.62
C GLY A 89 -5.68 19.89 7.97
N ARG A 90 -4.95 19.75 9.10
CA ARG A 90 -3.83 20.65 9.45
C ARG A 90 -2.64 20.59 8.48
N SER A 91 -2.63 19.60 7.59
CA SER A 91 -1.69 19.46 6.49
C SER A 91 -2.43 18.91 5.28
N SER A 92 -1.82 18.90 4.09
CA SER A 92 -2.41 18.18 2.96
C SER A 92 -2.40 16.67 3.18
N PHE A 93 -3.36 15.95 2.60
CA PHE A 93 -3.41 14.48 2.66
C PHE A 93 -2.09 13.87 2.20
N ALA A 94 -1.49 14.40 1.13
CA ALA A 94 -0.20 13.97 0.62
C ALA A 94 0.94 14.07 1.66
N THR A 95 0.94 15.10 2.52
CA THR A 95 1.92 15.25 3.59
C THR A 95 1.64 14.24 4.72
N TRP A 96 0.38 14.09 5.09
CA TRP A 96 -0.05 13.16 6.13
C TRP A 96 0.27 11.69 5.78
N VAL A 97 -0.09 11.23 4.58
CA VAL A 97 0.19 9.84 4.13
C VAL A 97 1.70 9.57 4.01
N ARG A 98 2.50 10.57 3.61
CA ARG A 98 3.97 10.46 3.62
C ARG A 98 4.54 10.31 5.03
N GLY A 99 3.91 10.94 6.03
CA GLY A 99 4.24 10.74 7.43
C GLY A 99 3.98 9.30 7.89
N ILE A 100 2.83 8.73 7.52
CA ILE A 100 2.50 7.32 7.78
C ILE A 100 3.54 6.40 7.12
N ALA A 101 3.82 6.60 5.83
CA ALA A 101 4.82 5.81 5.09
C ALA A 101 6.19 5.83 5.77
N THR A 102 6.63 7.02 6.20
CA THR A 102 7.92 7.20 6.87
C THR A 102 7.95 6.49 8.23
N ASN A 103 6.84 6.50 8.99
CA ASN A 103 6.73 5.77 10.25
C ASN A 103 6.79 4.26 10.03
N VAL A 104 6.01 3.75 9.06
CA VAL A 104 5.96 2.33 8.68
C VAL A 104 7.34 1.83 8.27
N ALA A 105 8.03 2.54 7.38
CA ALA A 105 9.39 2.19 6.96
C ALA A 105 10.41 2.23 8.11
N ARG A 106 10.36 3.25 8.98
CA ARG A 106 11.25 3.30 10.15
C ARG A 106 11.05 2.12 11.08
N ASN A 107 9.81 1.72 11.34
CA ASN A 107 9.51 0.57 12.18
C ASN A 107 10.02 -0.73 11.53
N PHE A 108 9.80 -0.90 10.23
CA PHE A 108 10.31 -2.03 9.46
C PHE A 108 11.84 -2.15 9.54
N LEU A 109 12.56 -1.06 9.29
CA LEU A 109 14.03 -1.04 9.34
C LEU A 109 14.57 -1.36 10.74
N ARG A 110 13.93 -0.83 11.80
CA ARG A 110 14.28 -1.15 13.19
C ARG A 110 14.09 -2.64 13.51
N ALA A 111 12.97 -3.22 13.08
CA ALA A 111 12.69 -4.65 13.28
C ALA A 111 13.69 -5.52 12.51
N LYS A 112 14.00 -5.16 11.27
CA LYS A 112 14.98 -5.86 10.41
C LYS A 112 16.38 -5.86 11.02
N ASP A 113 16.85 -4.73 11.54
CA ASP A 113 18.16 -4.63 12.22
C ASP A 113 18.18 -5.43 13.53
N THR A 114 17.10 -5.38 14.31
CA THR A 114 16.98 -6.18 15.55
C THR A 114 17.06 -7.68 15.25
N ARG A 115 16.36 -8.15 14.21
CA ARG A 115 16.39 -9.55 13.78
C ARG A 115 17.80 -9.95 13.32
N ARG A 116 18.45 -9.14 12.48
CA ARG A 116 19.82 -9.40 12.01
C ARG A 116 20.79 -9.58 13.18
N ARG A 117 20.76 -8.68 14.17
CA ARG A 117 21.62 -8.79 15.36
C ARG A 117 21.31 -10.01 16.22
N ALA A 118 20.06 -10.46 16.26
CA ALA A 118 19.70 -11.68 16.96
C ALA A 118 20.23 -12.92 16.24
N GLU A 119 20.12 -12.97 14.90
CA GLU A 119 20.66 -14.03 14.06
C GLU A 119 22.19 -14.13 14.18
N GLU A 120 22.90 -12.99 14.17
CA GLU A 120 24.36 -12.93 14.37
C GLU A 120 24.78 -13.53 15.72
N ARG A 121 24.10 -13.14 16.81
CA ARG A 121 24.39 -13.70 18.16
C ARG A 121 24.12 -15.20 18.26
N LEU A 122 23.11 -15.71 17.55
CA LEU A 122 22.81 -17.15 17.53
C LEU A 122 23.84 -17.94 16.72
N ALA A 123 24.41 -17.34 15.67
CA ALA A 123 25.45 -17.96 14.86
C ALA A 123 26.82 -18.03 15.57
N GLU A 124 27.02 -17.23 16.61
CA GLU A 124 28.24 -17.18 17.43
C GLU A 124 28.23 -18.16 18.63
N LEU A 125 27.12 -18.89 18.85
CA LEU A 125 26.97 -19.92 19.89
C LEU A 125 27.25 -21.33 19.36
#